data_AF-A0A1I0UEG1-F1
#
_entry.id   AF-A0A1I0UEG1-F1
#
_cell.length_a   1.000
_cell.length_b   1.000
_cell.length_c   1.000
_cell.angle_alpha   90.00
_cell.angle_beta   90.00
_cell.angle_gamma   90.00
#
_symmetry.space_group_name_H-M   'P 1'
#
loop_
_entity.id
_entity.type
_entity.pdbx_description
1 polymer ?
#
loop_
_entity_poly.entity_id
_entity_poly.type
_entity_poly.pdbx_seq_one_letter_code
_entity_poly.pdbx_strand_id
1 'polypeptide(L)' 'MNRTIKEATVKRFHYDSHDQLRTHLADFMTACNFVRRLKTLGGLTPYE' A
#
# COMPACT_ATOMS: atom_id res chain seq x y z
N MET A 1 16.18 -22.71 -0.70
CA MET A 1 16.05 -21.58 -1.64
C MET A 1 14.79 -20.73 -1.41
N ASN A 2 13.62 -21.32 -1.14
CA ASN A 2 12.42 -20.53 -0.78
C ASN A 2 12.47 -19.87 0.60
N ARG A 3 13.21 -20.44 1.56
CA ARG A 3 13.37 -19.85 2.90
C ARG A 3 14.19 -18.56 2.87
N THR A 4 15.26 -18.49 2.09
CA THR A 4 16.16 -17.32 2.05
C THR A 4 15.50 -16.09 1.41
N ILE A 5 14.73 -16.27 0.33
CA ILE A 5 14.00 -15.15 -0.31
C ILE A 5 12.89 -14.64 0.61
N LYS A 6 12.18 -15.55 1.29
CA LYS A 6 11.13 -15.22 2.25
C LYS A 6 11.67 -14.50 3.49
N GLU A 7 12.81 -14.94 4.02
CA GLU A 7 13.47 -14.25 5.14
C GLU A 7 13.95 -12.86 4.71
N ALA A 8 14.47 -12.69 3.48
CA ALA A 8 14.90 -11.40 2.96
C ALA A 8 13.73 -10.41 2.77
N THR A 9 12.53 -10.87 2.42
CA THR A 9 11.34 -10.02 2.33
C THR A 9 10.71 -9.74 3.70
N VAL A 10 10.68 -10.72 4.61
CA VAL A 10 10.23 -10.54 6.01
C VAL A 10 11.13 -9.56 6.75
N LYS A 11 12.44 -9.63 6.57
CA LYS A 11 13.40 -8.74 7.26
C LYS A 11 13.43 -7.31 6.71
N ARG A 12 12.90 -7.09 5.50
CA ARG A 12 12.83 -5.77 4.83
C ARG A 12 11.59 -4.97 5.21
N PHE A 13 10.55 -5.65 5.69
CA PHE A 13 9.36 -5.07 6.29
C PHE A 13 9.13 -5.71 7.67
N HIS A 14 10.11 -5.58 8.56
CA HIS A 14 9.84 -5.79 9.97
C HIS A 14 8.99 -4.62 10.45
N TYR A 15 7.68 -4.80 10.50
CA TYR A 15 6.82 -3.89 11.25
C TYR A 15 7.14 -4.08 12.73
N ASP A 16 7.85 -3.11 13.30
CA ASP A 16 8.22 -3.10 14.72
C ASP A 16 6.98 -2.95 15.62
N SER A 17 5.88 -2.41 15.07
CA SER A 17 4.63 -2.24 15.77
C SER A 17 3.42 -2.27 14.82
N HIS A 18 2.30 -2.83 15.31
CA HIS A 18 0.99 -2.85 14.65
C HIS A 18 0.49 -1.46 14.20
N ASP A 19 1.01 -0.41 14.81
CA ASP A 19 0.67 0.97 14.49
C ASP A 19 1.19 1.43 13.11
N GLN A 20 2.37 0.96 12.71
CA GLN A 20 2.91 1.20 11.37
C GLN A 20 2.05 0.49 10.32
N LEU A 21 1.66 -0.76 10.58
CA LEU A 21 0.76 -1.50 9.69
C LEU A 21 -0.58 -0.78 9.49
N ARG A 22 -1.17 -0.20 10.55
CA ARG A 22 -2.40 0.60 10.45
C ARG A 22 -2.21 1.87 9.61
N THR A 23 -1.07 2.54 9.77
CA THR A 23 -0.75 3.74 9.00
C THR A 23 -0.63 3.44 7.51
N HIS A 24 0.08 2.36 7.14
CA HIS A 24 0.23 1.97 5.74
C HIS A 24 -1.07 1.45 5.12
N LEU A 25 -1.93 0.77 5.90
CA LEU A 25 -3.23 0.35 5.42
C LEU A 25 -4.15 1.54 5.13
N ALA A 26 -4.11 2.59 5.95
CA ALA A 26 -4.88 3.81 5.69
C ALA A 26 -4.44 4.53 4.41
N ASP A 27 -3.13 4.62 4.19
CA ASP A 27 -2.56 5.18 2.95
C ASP A 27 -2.97 4.35 1.71
N PHE A 28 -2.83 3.02 1.80
CA PHE A 28 -3.20 2.11 0.72
C PHE A 28 -4.70 2.15 0.40
N MET A 29 -5.56 2.20 1.41
CA MET A 29 -7.01 2.34 1.23
C MET A 29 -7.37 3.67 0.56
N THR A 30 -6.70 4.76 0.95
CA THR A 30 -6.91 6.09 0.36
C THR A 30 -6.50 6.10 -1.12
N ALA A 31 -5.34 5.55 -1.44
CA ALA A 31 -4.87 5.42 -2.82
C ALA A 31 -5.80 4.53 -3.67
N CYS A 32 -6.25 3.40 -3.15
CA CYS A 32 -7.17 2.51 -3.85
C CYS A 32 -8.53 3.19 -4.11
N ASN A 33 -9.05 3.91 -3.11
CA ASN A 33 -10.28 4.69 -3.26
C ASN A 33 -10.13 5.84 -4.26
N PHE A 34 -8.96 6.49 -4.31
CA PHE A 34 -8.65 7.53 -5.29
C PHE A 34 -8.63 6.97 -6.72
N VAL A 35 -7.90 5.88 -6.95
CA VAL A 35 -7.87 5.21 -8.27
C VAL A 35 -9.26 4.73 -8.67
N ARG A 36 -10.04 4.19 -7.73
CA ARG A 36 -11.43 3.79 -7.97
C ARG A 36 -12.30 4.98 -8.37
N ARG A 37 -12.18 6.10 -7.66
CA ARG A 37 -12.91 7.34 -7.97
C ARG A 37 -12.50 7.92 -9.32
N LEU A 38 -11.22 7.93 -9.63
CA LEU A 38 -10.70 8.37 -10.93
C LEU A 38 -11.24 7.50 -12.08
N LYS A 39 -11.32 6.19 -11.87
CA LYS A 39 -11.91 5.25 -12.82
C LYS A 39 -13.41 5.50 -13.00
N THR A 40 -14.14 5.83 -11.93
CA THR A 40 -15.56 6.24 -12.00
C THR A 40 -15.73 7.59 -12.71
N LEU A 41 -14.80 8.53 -12.54
CA LEU A 41 -14.80 9.83 -13.21
C LEU A 41 -14.26 9.79 -14.65
N GLY A 42 -14.03 8.61 -15.23
CA GLY A 42 -13.59 8.46 -16.62
C GLY A 42 -12.16 8.93 -16.90
N GLY A 43 -11.30 9.02 -15.87
CA GLY A 43 -9.90 9.43 -16.05
C GLY A 43 -9.66 10.94 -16.12
N LEU A 44 -10.65 11.78 -15.79
CA LEU A 44 -10.44 13.21 -15.61
C LEU A 44 -9.70 13.43 -14.27
N THR A 45 -8.37 13.48 -14.32
CA THR A 45 -7.53 13.81 -13.17
C THR A 45 -7.63 15.30 -12.87
N PRO A 46 -8.05 15.72 -11.65
CA PRO A 46 -7.71 17.01 -11.11
C PRO A 46 -6.33 16.86 -10.45
N TYR A 47 -5.29 16.96 -11.26
CA TYR A 47 -3.97 17.35 -10.74
C TYR A 47 -3.61 18.62 -11.50
N GLU A 48 -4.08 19.73 -10.95
CA GLU A 48 -3.46 21.05 -11.08
C GLU A 48 -2.84 21.39 -9.72
#